data_AF-A0A2A2ZFK5-F1
#
_entry.id   AF-A0A2A2ZFK5-F1
#
_cell.length_a   1.000
_cell.length_b   1.000
_cell.length_c   1.000
_cell.angle_alpha   90.00
_cell.angle_beta   90.00
_cell.angle_gamma   90.00
#
_symmetry.space_group_name_H-M   'P 1'
#
loop_
_entity.id
_entity.type
_entity.pdbx_description
1 polymer ?
#
loop_
_entity_poly.entity_id
_entity_poly.type
_entity_poly.pdbx_seq_one_letter_code
_entity_poly.pdbx_strand_id
1 'polypeptide(L)' 'MSTDKINRGILLAMVAIGAGAYGLLYSHASALFKLLVPVALIVLLGLVVRDVIKDRAGNDE' A
#
# COMPACT_ATOMS: atom_id res chain seq x y z
N MET A 1 -0.46 9.09 -20.85
CA MET A 1 -0.16 8.34 -19.61
C MET A 1 -1.48 8.21 -18.86
N SER A 2 -2.00 6.99 -18.67
CA SER A 2 -3.34 6.80 -18.09
C SER A 2 -3.34 7.17 -16.60
N THR A 3 -4.40 7.83 -16.14
CA THR A 3 -4.61 8.32 -14.77
C THR A 3 -4.45 7.20 -13.74
N ASP A 4 -4.82 5.96 -14.06
CA ASP A 4 -4.67 4.78 -13.18
C ASP A 4 -3.22 4.49 -12.81
N LYS A 5 -2.28 4.61 -13.76
CA LYS A 5 -0.84 4.45 -13.46
C LYS A 5 -0.35 5.52 -12.48
N ILE A 6 -0.87 6.74 -12.58
CA ILE A 6 -0.51 7.85 -11.70
C ILE A 6 -1.09 7.61 -10.30
N ASN A 7 -2.38 7.28 -10.20
CA ASN A 7 -3.03 6.97 -8.92
C ASN A 7 -2.34 5.81 -8.18
N ARG A 8 -1.96 4.76 -8.90
CA ARG A 8 -1.25 3.63 -8.30
C ARG A 8 0.15 4.01 -7.81
N GLY A 9 0.84 4.88 -8.54
CA GLY A 9 2.11 5.46 -8.11
C GLY A 9 1.97 6.30 -6.83
N ILE A 10 0.94 7.15 -6.77
CA ILE A 10 0.63 7.96 -5.58
C ILE A 10 0.31 7.06 -4.38
N LEU A 11 -0.49 6.01 -4.57
CA LEU A 11 -0.84 5.05 -3.53
C LEU A 11 0.39 4.34 -2.97
N LEU A 12 1.32 3.90 -3.83
CA LEU A 12 2.58 3.31 -3.41
C LEU A 12 3.45 4.28 -2.61
N ALA A 13 3.52 5.55 -3.03
CA ALA A 13 4.25 6.58 -2.31
C ALA A 13 3.65 6.82 -0.91
N MET A 14 2.32 6.88 -0.79
CA MET A 14 1.63 7.01 0.49
C MET A 14 1.92 5.82 1.42
N VAL A 15 1.90 4.59 0.89
CA VAL A 15 2.25 3.37 1.62
C VAL A 15 3.70 3.43 2.12
N ALA A 16 4.64 3.87 1.28
CA ALA A 16 6.04 4.01 1.65
C ALA A 16 6.25 5.05 2.77
N ILE A 17 5.58 6.20 2.67
CA ILE A 17 5.61 7.25 3.71
C ILE A 17 5.01 6.71 5.02
N GLY A 18 3.87 6.03 4.95
CA GLY A 18 3.22 5.42 6.13
C GLY A 18 4.09 4.37 6.81
N ALA A 19 4.76 3.51 6.03
CA ALA A 19 5.70 2.52 6.56
C ALA A 19 6.94 3.18 7.20
N GLY A 20 7.48 4.23 6.57
CA GLY A 20 8.59 5.02 7.12
C GLY A 20 8.22 5.68 8.45
N ALA A 21 7.07 6.35 8.50
CA ALA A 21 6.54 6.96 9.71
C ALA A 21 6.32 5.92 10.82
N TYR A 22 5.76 4.75 10.48
CA TYR A 22 5.61 3.64 11.42
C TYR A 22 6.94 3.18 12.01
N GLY A 23 7.98 3.02 11.18
CA GLY A 23 9.32 2.65 11.65
C GLY A 23 9.88 3.67 12.65
N LEU A 24 9.73 4.96 12.36
CA LEU A 24 10.18 6.05 13.24
C LEU A 24 9.41 6.09 14.58
N LEU A 25 8.11 5.80 14.52
CA LEU A 25 7.22 5.82 15.69
C LEU A 25 7.19 4.48 16.44
N TYR A 26 7.81 3.42 15.92
CA TYR A 26 7.70 2.07 16.45
C TYR A 26 8.08 1.98 17.94
N SER A 27 9.14 2.67 18.36
CA SER A 27 9.58 2.65 19.75
C SER A 27 8.53 3.25 20.73
N HIS A 28 7.78 4.25 20.28
CA HIS A 28 6.77 4.96 21.07
C HIS A 28 5.34 4.45 20.82
N ALA A 29 5.17 3.54 19.88
CA ALA A 29 3.86 3.05 19.46
C ALA A 29 3.27 2.03 20.45
N SER A 30 1.97 2.17 20.69
CA SER A 30 1.17 1.19 21.44
C SER A 30 1.21 -0.19 20.80
N ALA A 31 1.04 -1.26 21.59
CA ALA A 31 1.03 -2.65 21.11
C ALA A 31 0.00 -2.88 19.98
N LEU A 32 -1.18 -2.25 20.08
CA LEU A 32 -2.19 -2.30 19.03
C LEU A 32 -1.71 -1.64 17.74
N PHE A 33 -1.02 -0.50 17.83
CA PHE A 33 -0.48 0.19 16.67
C PHE A 33 0.63 -0.62 15.99
N LYS A 34 1.47 -1.29 16.79
CA LYS A 34 2.50 -2.21 16.31
C LYS A 34 1.93 -3.39 15.53
N LEU A 35 0.72 -3.84 15.85
CA LEU A 35 0.05 -4.94 15.14
C LEU A 35 -0.77 -4.46 13.94
N LEU A 36 -1.59 -3.43 14.13
CA LEU A 36 -2.57 -3.00 13.14
C LEU A 36 -1.91 -2.37 11.90
N VAL A 37 -0.83 -1.61 12.07
CA VAL A 37 -0.15 -0.97 10.93
C VAL A 37 0.46 -1.99 9.96
N PRO A 38 1.26 -2.98 10.38
CA PRO A 38 1.76 -3.99 9.44
C PRO A 38 0.64 -4.82 8.81
N VAL A 39 -0.44 -5.13 9.55
CA VAL A 39 -1.63 -5.79 8.98
C VAL A 39 -2.25 -4.92 7.88
N ALA A 40 -2.46 -3.63 8.14
CA ALA A 40 -3.00 -2.70 7.16
C ALA A 40 -2.10 -2.57 5.92
N LEU A 41 -0.78 -2.52 6.09
CA LEU A 41 0.19 -2.47 4.99
C LEU A 41 0.12 -3.73 4.12
N ILE A 42 0.01 -4.92 4.71
CA ILE A 42 -0.15 -6.19 3.97
C ILE A 42 -1.45 -6.19 3.16
N VAL A 43 -2.56 -5.75 3.76
CA VAL A 43 -3.86 -5.66 3.08
C VAL A 43 -3.76 -4.69 1.90
N LEU A 44 -3.16 -3.52 2.08
CA LEU A 44 -2.94 -2.53 1.02
C LEU A 44 -2.11 -3.11 -0.13
N LEU A 45 -1.02 -3.81 0.19
CA LEU A 45 -0.20 -4.51 -0.81
C LEU A 45 -1.00 -5.54 -1.59
N GLY A 46 -1.83 -6.34 -0.93
CA GLY A 46 -2.70 -7.32 -1.57
C GLY A 46 -3.72 -6.66 -2.51
N LEU A 47 -4.31 -5.54 -2.10
CA LEU A 47 -5.23 -4.76 -2.94
C LEU A 47 -4.52 -4.18 -4.17
N VAL A 48 -3.33 -3.61 -3.99
CA VAL A 48 -2.53 -3.10 -5.11
C VAL A 48 -2.18 -4.23 -6.07
N VAL A 49 -1.71 -5.39 -5.59
CA VAL A 49 -1.38 -6.52 -6.47
C VAL A 49 -2.62 -7.01 -7.23
N ARG A 50 -3.77 -7.11 -6.56
CA ARG A 50 -5.03 -7.50 -7.20
C ARG A 50 -5.45 -6.53 -8.29
N ASP A 51 -5.36 -5.23 -8.01
CA ASP A 51 -5.68 -4.15 -8.95
C ASP A 51 -4.81 -4.27 -10.22
N VAL A 52 -3.52 -4.54 -10.05
CA VAL A 52 -2.57 -4.73 -11.15
C VAL A 52 -2.84 -5.94 -12.00
N ILE A 53 -3.17 -7.06 -11.36
CA ILE A 53 -3.47 -8.30 -12.06
C ILE A 53 -4.75 -8.10 -12.88
N LYS A 54 -5.76 -7.41 -12.33
CA LYS A 54 -7.00 -7.08 -13.06
C LYS A 54 -6.75 -6.14 -14.24
N ASP A 55 -5.96 -5.09 -14.05
CA ASP A 55 -5.60 -4.14 -15.11
C ASP A 55 -4.83 -4.83 -16.25
N ARG A 56 -3.98 -5.82 -15.94
CA ARG A 56 -3.31 -6.63 -16.96
C ARG A 56 -4.26 -7.59 -17.66
N ALA A 57 -5.09 -8.32 -16.91
CA ALA A 57 -6.01 -9.30 -17.47
C ALA A 57 -7.10 -8.68 -18.36
N GLY A 58 -7.51 -7.44 -18.08
CA GLY A 58 -8.48 -6.70 -18.92
C GLY A 58 -7.88 -6.00 -20.15
N ASN A 59 -6.56 -6.05 -20.34
CA ASN A 59 -5.86 -5.50 -21.51
C ASN A 59 -5.53 -6.56 -22.57
N ASP A 60 -5.86 -7.83 -22.31
CA ASP A 60 -5.63 -8.97 -23.19
C ASP A 60 -6.91 -9.40 -23.98
N GLU A 61 -7.99 -8.62 -23.90
CA GLU A 61 -9.20 -8.71 -24.75
C GLU A 61 -9.24 -7.58 -25.79
#